data_AF-A0A969XLW0-F1
#
_entry.id   AF-A0A969XLW0-F1
#
_cell.length_a   1.000
_cell.length_b   1.000
_cell.length_c   1.000
_cell.angle_alpha   90.00
_cell.angle_beta   90.00
_cell.angle_gamma   90.00
#
_symmetry.space_group_name_H-M   'P 1'
#
loop_
_entity.id
_entity.type
_entity.pdbx_description
1 polymer ?
#
loop_
_entity_poly.entity_id
_entity_poly.type
_entity_poly.pdbx_seq_one_letter_code
_entity_poly.pdbx_strand_id
1 'polypeptide(L)'
;MEIGHLHQDRELMQRLEKRDPTEMFGEFPQPTVFHDNKAYIREVLASQVQLTARDTEFVPVSQLPKGYRYFQHQEAVNNGGKMAPSVQVIDRHIQQHEMDYRFESEGAHPVEGLRSREGMSLEVGRE
;
A
#
# COMPACT_ATOMS: atom_id res chain seq x y z
N MET A 1 -19.22 13.59 -16.83
CA MET A 1 -19.75 12.93 -15.61
C MET A 1 -20.11 11.52 -16.01
N GLU A 2 -19.45 10.52 -15.44
CA GLU A 2 -19.55 9.11 -15.91
C GLU A 2 -20.98 8.55 -15.90
N ILE A 3 -21.82 8.96 -14.95
CA ILE A 3 -23.23 8.53 -14.88
C ILE A 3 -24.04 9.03 -16.10
N GLY A 4 -23.72 10.22 -16.61
CA GLY A 4 -24.37 10.75 -17.81
C GLY A 4 -24.01 9.96 -19.06
N HIS A 5 -22.72 9.59 -19.20
CA HIS A 5 -22.27 8.72 -20.30
C HIS A 5 -22.95 7.35 -20.23
N LEU A 6 -23.06 6.75 -19.04
CA LEU A 6 -23.77 5.49 -18.85
C LEU A 6 -25.23 5.54 -19.32
N HIS A 7 -25.95 6.64 -19.05
CA HIS A 7 -27.33 6.81 -19.53
C HIS A 7 -27.38 6.98 -21.06
N GLN A 8 -26.46 7.75 -21.63
CA GLN A 8 -26.36 7.94 -23.08
C GLN A 8 -26.07 6.62 -23.81
N ASP A 9 -25.13 5.82 -23.30
CA ASP A 9 -24.74 4.53 -23.86
C ASP A 9 -25.90 3.52 -23.79
N ARG A 10 -26.65 3.52 -22.68
CA ARG A 10 -27.88 2.72 -22.55
C ARG A 10 -28.91 3.08 -23.61
N GLU A 11 -29.15 4.36 -23.83
CA GLU A 11 -30.09 4.81 -24.86
C GLU A 11 -29.65 4.39 -26.27
N LEU A 12 -28.36 4.51 -26.58
CA LEU A 12 -27.81 4.11 -27.86
C LEU A 12 -28.01 2.61 -28.12
N MET A 13 -27.70 1.78 -27.13
CA MET A 13 -27.87 0.33 -27.23
C MET A 13 -29.34 -0.08 -27.41
N GLN A 14 -30.25 0.53 -26.64
CA GLN A 14 -31.69 0.28 -26.81
C GLN A 14 -32.21 0.72 -28.19
N ARG A 15 -31.70 1.83 -28.75
CA ARG A 15 -32.13 2.34 -30.06
C ARG A 15 -31.59 1.51 -31.22
N LEU A 16 -30.30 1.20 -31.19
CA LEU A 16 -29.55 0.59 -32.29
C LEU A 16 -29.61 -0.94 -32.25
N GLU A 17 -29.43 -1.54 -31.07
CA GLU A 17 -29.37 -3.00 -30.88
C GLU A 17 -30.71 -3.59 -30.44
N LYS A 18 -31.71 -2.75 -30.11
CA LYS A 18 -33.05 -3.18 -29.66
C LYS A 18 -33.01 -4.11 -28.44
N ARG A 19 -32.03 -3.90 -27.56
CA ARG A 19 -31.77 -4.72 -26.39
C ARG A 19 -31.55 -3.85 -25.15
N ASP A 20 -31.97 -4.31 -23.97
CA ASP A 20 -31.59 -3.62 -22.73
C ASP A 20 -30.16 -4.04 -22.29
N PRO A 21 -29.25 -3.09 -22.01
CA PRO A 21 -27.89 -3.41 -21.55
C PRO A 21 -27.85 -4.29 -20.30
N THR A 22 -28.85 -4.21 -19.42
CA THR A 22 -28.93 -5.05 -18.22
C THR A 22 -28.98 -6.54 -18.54
N GLU A 23 -29.42 -6.93 -19.73
CA GLU A 23 -29.41 -8.32 -20.18
C GLU A 23 -28.00 -8.86 -20.48
N MET A 24 -26.99 -7.99 -20.60
CA MET A 24 -25.59 -8.39 -20.83
C MET A 24 -24.85 -8.69 -19.53
N PHE A 25 -25.38 -8.24 -18.40
CA PHE A 25 -24.72 -8.34 -17.10
C PHE A 25 -25.51 -9.31 -16.20
N GLY A 26 -24.80 -10.12 -15.43
CA GLY A 26 -25.40 -10.91 -14.35
C GLY A 26 -25.71 -10.05 -13.13
N GLU A 27 -26.01 -10.69 -12.00
CA GLU A 27 -26.10 -9.97 -10.73
C GLU A 27 -24.75 -9.29 -10.43
N PHE A 28 -24.82 -7.99 -10.10
CA PHE A 28 -23.64 -7.27 -9.63
C PHE A 28 -23.21 -7.84 -8.26
N PRO A 29 -21.89 -7.88 -7.98
CA PRO A 29 -21.43 -8.23 -6.65
C PRO A 29 -22.01 -7.26 -5.62
N GLN A 30 -22.14 -7.73 -4.38
CA GLN A 30 -22.55 -6.87 -3.27
C GLN A 30 -21.64 -5.63 -3.20
N PRO A 31 -22.20 -4.43 -2.92
CA PRO A 31 -21.38 -3.24 -2.73
C PRO A 31 -20.28 -3.50 -1.72
N THR A 32 -19.07 -2.99 -1.99
CA THR A 32 -17.99 -3.07 -1.03
C THR A 32 -18.39 -2.34 0.24
N VAL A 33 -18.49 -3.07 1.36
CA VAL A 33 -18.80 -2.49 2.66
C VAL A 33 -17.52 -2.31 3.45
N PHE A 34 -17.34 -1.12 4.03
CA PHE A 34 -16.23 -0.88 4.94
C PHE A 34 -16.53 -1.48 6.31
N HIS A 35 -15.61 -2.32 6.78
CA HIS A 35 -15.62 -2.92 8.10
C HIS A 35 -14.32 -2.56 8.83
N ASP A 36 -14.29 -2.80 10.14
CA ASP A 36 -13.03 -2.73 10.88
C ASP A 36 -12.04 -3.73 10.28
N ASN A 37 -10.85 -3.23 9.94
CA ASN A 37 -9.80 -3.97 9.26
C ASN A 37 -8.46 -3.86 9.99
N LYS A 38 -8.43 -3.27 11.20
CA LYS A 38 -7.17 -3.08 11.95
C LYS A 38 -6.46 -4.39 12.23
N ALA A 39 -7.18 -5.44 12.62
CA ALA A 39 -6.60 -6.75 12.89
C ALA A 39 -5.90 -7.33 11.64
N TYR A 40 -6.60 -7.30 10.50
CA TYR A 40 -6.06 -7.76 9.22
C TYR A 40 -4.81 -6.95 8.80
N ILE A 41 -4.88 -5.62 8.87
CA ILE A 41 -3.73 -4.76 8.52
C ILE A 41 -2.53 -5.07 9.43
N ARG A 42 -2.76 -5.26 10.74
CA ARG A 42 -1.69 -5.60 11.68
C ARG A 42 -1.05 -6.94 11.37
N GLU A 43 -1.84 -7.95 11.00
CA GLU A 43 -1.34 -9.26 10.56
C GLU A 43 -0.48 -9.14 9.28
N VAL A 44 -0.97 -8.39 8.29
CA VAL A 44 -0.24 -8.13 7.04
C VAL A 44 1.09 -7.42 7.32
N LEU A 45 1.09 -6.37 8.15
CA LEU A 45 2.32 -5.67 8.54
C LEU A 45 3.30 -6.60 9.26
N ALA A 46 2.81 -7.45 10.17
CA ALA A 46 3.66 -8.39 10.91
C ALA A 46 4.31 -9.44 9.99
N SER A 47 3.58 -9.92 8.97
CA SER A 47 3.98 -11.08 8.16
C SER A 47 4.62 -10.73 6.82
N GLN A 48 4.31 -9.59 6.23
CA GLN A 48 4.61 -9.30 4.83
C GLN A 48 5.49 -8.07 4.60
N VAL A 49 5.92 -7.37 5.66
CA VAL A 49 6.71 -6.12 5.51
C VAL A 49 8.05 -6.33 4.79
N GLN A 50 8.59 -7.56 4.81
CA GLN A 50 9.82 -7.93 4.10
C GLN A 50 9.60 -8.44 2.67
N LEU A 51 8.36 -8.50 2.19
CA LEU A 51 8.07 -8.90 0.82
C LEU A 51 8.30 -7.73 -0.14
N THR A 52 8.88 -8.05 -1.30
CA THR A 52 9.06 -7.11 -2.41
C THR A 52 8.71 -7.78 -3.74
N ALA A 53 8.46 -6.97 -4.76
CA ALA A 53 8.07 -7.45 -6.07
C ALA A 53 9.29 -7.98 -6.85
N ARG A 54 9.21 -9.23 -7.27
CA ARG A 54 10.08 -9.84 -8.27
C ARG A 54 9.24 -10.23 -9.48
N ASP A 55 9.26 -9.36 -10.48
CA ASP A 55 8.42 -9.46 -11.67
C ASP A 55 6.93 -9.60 -11.32
N THR A 56 6.34 -10.78 -11.45
CA THR A 56 4.92 -11.04 -11.12
C THR A 56 4.70 -11.62 -9.73
N GLU A 57 5.77 -11.87 -8.96
CA GLU A 57 5.71 -12.54 -7.66
C GLU A 57 6.11 -11.60 -6.52
N PHE A 58 5.65 -11.93 -5.30
CA PHE A 58 6.12 -11.31 -4.07
C PHE A 58 7.07 -12.28 -3.36
N VAL A 59 8.31 -11.85 -3.15
CA VAL A 59 9.35 -12.65 -2.47
C VAL A 59 9.99 -11.84 -1.35
N PRO A 60 10.48 -12.50 -0.28
CA PRO A 60 11.29 -11.82 0.73
C PRO A 60 12.51 -11.14 0.12
N VAL A 61 12.89 -9.95 0.61
CA VAL A 61 14.06 -9.21 0.11
C VAL A 61 15.34 -10.05 0.19
N SER A 62 15.54 -10.81 1.26
CA SER A 62 16.62 -11.80 1.43
C SER A 62 16.74 -12.86 0.33
N GLN A 63 15.67 -13.12 -0.44
CA GLN A 63 15.67 -14.08 -1.55
C GLN A 63 16.01 -13.44 -2.90
N LEU A 64 16.18 -12.11 -2.95
CA LEU A 64 16.56 -11.43 -4.19
C LEU A 64 18.00 -11.76 -4.58
N PRO A 65 18.27 -12.01 -5.88
CA PRO A 65 19.64 -12.17 -6.36
C PRO A 65 20.51 -10.94 -6.06
N LYS A 66 21.80 -11.16 -5.78
CA LYS A 66 22.76 -10.08 -5.66
C LYS A 66 22.78 -9.24 -6.93
N GLY A 67 22.68 -7.92 -6.78
CA GLY A 67 22.66 -6.98 -7.92
C GLY A 67 21.29 -6.85 -8.63
N TYR A 68 20.22 -7.46 -8.08
CA TYR A 68 18.87 -7.26 -8.61
C TYR A 68 18.47 -5.77 -8.61
N ARG A 69 17.61 -5.39 -9.57
CA ARG A 69 17.23 -3.98 -9.82
C ARG A 69 16.69 -3.25 -8.59
N TYR A 70 16.09 -3.97 -7.65
CA TYR A 70 15.63 -3.44 -6.37
C TYR A 70 16.77 -2.70 -5.63
N PHE A 71 17.94 -3.31 -5.50
CA PHE A 71 19.06 -2.72 -4.76
C PHE A 71 19.64 -1.49 -5.49
N GLN A 72 19.70 -1.52 -6.82
CA GLN A 72 20.13 -0.37 -7.61
C GLN A 72 19.18 0.81 -7.45
N HIS A 73 17.87 0.54 -7.41
CA HIS A 73 16.86 1.56 -7.18
C HIS A 73 16.93 2.13 -5.75
N GLN A 74 17.10 1.27 -4.74
CA GLN A 74 17.30 1.72 -3.35
C GLN A 74 18.56 2.57 -3.21
N GLU A 75 19.64 2.24 -3.92
CA GLU A 75 20.85 3.07 -3.96
C GLU A 75 20.56 4.45 -4.53
N ALA A 76 19.92 4.51 -5.70
CA ALA A 76 19.65 5.76 -6.40
C ALA A 76 18.66 6.68 -5.67
N VAL A 77 17.64 6.12 -5.03
CA VAL A 77 16.54 6.90 -4.45
C VAL A 77 16.71 7.13 -2.94
N ASN A 78 17.26 6.14 -2.22
CA ASN A 78 17.33 6.15 -0.75
C ASN A 78 18.75 5.89 -0.21
N ASN A 79 19.78 6.13 -1.02
CA ASN A 79 21.19 5.92 -0.64
C ASN A 79 21.45 4.53 -0.02
N GLY A 80 20.87 3.51 -0.65
CA GLY A 80 21.03 2.11 -0.25
C GLY A 80 20.24 1.77 1.00
N GLY A 81 19.17 2.52 1.27
CA GLY A 81 18.40 2.41 2.50
C GLY A 81 19.01 3.19 3.67
N LYS A 82 20.17 3.83 3.53
CA LYS A 82 20.78 4.62 4.61
C LYS A 82 20.08 5.95 4.84
N MET A 83 19.32 6.43 3.86
CA MET A 83 18.67 7.73 3.94
C MET A 83 17.42 7.79 3.07
N ALA A 84 16.23 7.82 3.68
CA ALA A 84 14.99 8.12 2.96
C ALA A 84 14.53 9.55 3.31
N PRO A 85 14.22 10.43 2.33
CA PRO A 85 13.75 11.78 2.61
C PRO A 85 12.51 11.84 3.50
N SER A 86 11.59 10.88 3.38
CA SER A 86 10.42 10.78 4.25
C SER A 86 10.81 10.53 5.71
N VAL A 87 11.77 9.64 5.97
CA VAL A 87 12.28 9.36 7.32
C VAL A 87 12.97 10.59 7.91
N GLN A 88 13.74 11.34 7.12
CA GLN A 88 14.36 12.58 7.60
C GLN A 88 13.34 13.62 8.08
N VAL A 89 12.19 13.72 7.42
CA VAL A 89 11.11 14.63 7.84
C VAL A 89 10.53 14.18 9.17
N ILE A 90 10.31 12.88 9.34
CA ILE A 90 9.79 12.29 10.59
C ILE A 90 10.79 12.52 11.73
N ASP A 91 12.05 12.14 11.54
CA ASP A 91 13.09 12.28 12.56
C ASP A 91 13.31 13.75 12.94
N ARG A 92 13.31 14.66 11.96
CA ARG A 92 13.39 16.10 12.23
C ARG A 92 12.22 16.60 13.05
N HIS A 93 11.00 16.16 12.75
CA HIS A 93 9.83 16.53 13.54
C HIS A 93 9.95 16.03 14.98
N ILE A 94 10.34 14.76 15.17
CA ILE A 94 10.53 14.17 16.50
C ILE A 94 11.60 14.96 17.28
N GLN A 95 12.72 15.30 16.65
CA GLN A 95 13.79 16.08 17.27
C GLN A 95 13.37 17.52 17.62
N GLN A 96 12.61 18.18 16.74
CA GLN A 96 12.18 19.57 16.93
C GLN A 96 11.10 19.73 18.00
N HIS A 97 10.22 18.72 18.13
CA HIS A 97 9.07 18.77 19.04
C HIS A 97 9.22 17.86 20.25
N GLU A 98 10.33 17.13 20.35
CA GLU A 98 10.61 16.13 21.40
C GLU A 98 9.46 15.12 21.57
N MET A 99 8.71 14.87 20.48
CA MET A 99 7.46 14.12 20.51
C MET A 99 7.26 13.37 19.20
N ASP A 100 7.06 12.05 19.33
CA ASP A 100 6.54 11.20 18.28
C ASP A 100 5.01 11.35 18.18
N TYR A 101 4.55 11.80 17.00
CA TYR A 101 3.14 12.07 16.72
C TYR A 101 2.34 10.81 16.35
N ARG A 102 2.96 9.64 16.24
CA ARG A 102 2.27 8.41 15.81
C ARG A 102 1.25 7.95 16.84
N PHE A 103 0.00 7.82 16.40
CA PHE A 103 -1.10 7.29 17.20
C PHE A 103 -1.24 5.77 17.02
N GLU A 104 -1.25 5.02 18.13
CA GLU A 104 -1.42 3.57 18.14
C GLU A 104 -2.53 3.18 19.12
N SER A 105 -3.67 2.69 18.61
CA SER A 105 -4.82 2.31 19.45
C SER A 105 -4.84 0.84 19.86
N GLU A 106 -4.18 -0.04 19.10
CA GLU A 106 -4.25 -1.50 19.28
C GLU A 106 -2.99 -2.08 19.97
N GLY A 107 -2.36 -1.28 20.83
CA GLY A 107 -1.08 -1.59 21.47
C GLY A 107 0.13 -1.37 20.55
N ALA A 108 1.26 -1.97 20.90
CA ALA A 108 2.53 -1.78 20.20
C ALA A 108 2.45 -2.09 18.70
N HIS A 109 3.26 -1.39 17.91
CA HIS A 109 3.39 -1.64 16.47
C HIS A 109 3.70 -3.14 16.18
N PRO A 110 3.01 -3.78 15.22
CA PRO A 110 3.21 -5.21 14.92
C PRO A 110 4.63 -5.52 14.41
N VAL A 111 5.26 -4.57 13.72
CA VAL A 111 6.66 -4.68 13.27
C VAL A 111 7.60 -4.14 14.34
N GLU A 112 8.46 -5.01 14.87
CA GLU A 112 9.38 -4.69 15.98
C GLU A 112 10.31 -3.51 15.67
N GLY A 113 10.92 -3.51 14.48
CA GLY A 113 11.81 -2.43 14.04
C GLY A 113 11.14 -1.05 13.93
N LEU A 114 9.81 -0.98 13.95
CA LEU A 114 9.05 0.29 13.90
C LEU A 114 8.52 0.73 15.28
N ARG A 115 8.87 0.03 16.37
CA ARG A 115 8.37 0.37 17.72
C ARG A 115 9.09 1.54 18.38
N SER A 116 10.35 1.83 17.99
CA SER A 116 11.13 2.93 18.57
C SER A 116 10.41 4.25 18.35
N ARG A 117 10.31 5.08 19.40
CA ARG A 117 9.70 6.42 19.37
C ARG A 117 10.72 7.55 19.18
N GLU A 118 12.02 7.22 19.14
CA GLU A 118 13.11 8.19 19.03
C GLU A 118 13.45 8.54 17.57
N GLY A 119 12.96 7.75 16.60
CA GLY A 119 13.18 7.91 15.18
C GLY A 119 12.55 6.77 14.38
N MET A 120 12.50 6.91 13.05
CA MET A 120 11.94 5.89 12.16
C MET A 120 13.04 4.94 11.64
N SER A 121 12.82 3.63 11.76
CA SER A 121 13.77 2.64 11.24
C SER A 121 13.81 2.61 9.72
N LEU A 122 15.03 2.50 9.19
CA LEU A 122 15.31 2.26 7.78
C LEU A 122 15.67 0.80 7.48
N GLU A 123 15.57 -0.13 8.42
CA GLU A 123 15.92 -1.53 8.16
C GLU A 123 14.73 -2.35 7.67
N VAL A 124 13.53 -1.95 8.08
CA VAL A 124 12.28 -2.64 7.75
C VAL A 124 11.99 -2.59 6.24
N GLY A 125 11.73 -3.75 5.65
CA GLY A 125 11.44 -3.89 4.21
C GLY A 125 12.68 -3.91 3.31
N ARG A 126 13.88 -4.09 3.90
CA ARG A 126 15.16 -3.99 3.18
C ARG A 126 16.09 -5.20 3.35
N GLU A 127 15.75 -6.15 4.22
CA GLU A 127 16.50 -7.40 4.47
C GLU A 127 15.58 -8.61 4.51
#